data_AF-A0A523RPB4-F1
#
_entry.id   AF-A0A523RPB4-F1
#
_cell.length_a   1.000
_cell.length_b   1.000
_cell.length_c   1.000
_cell.angle_alpha   90.00
_cell.angle_beta   90.00
_cell.angle_gamma   90.00
#
_symmetry.space_group_name_H-M   'P 1'
#
loop_
_entity.id
_entity.type
_entity.pdbx_description
1 polymer ?
#
loop_
_entity_poly.entity_id
_entity_poly.type
_entity_poly.pdbx_seq_one_letter_code
_entity_poly.pdbx_strand_id
1 'polypeptide(L)'
;MIMKVKFGVHIEPQLGYDYENSLNIALEAEKLGYESFWCSDHLFLNEKSENQNCMDAWTLLAALAAGTTKIRLGTLVTCNSYRHR
;
A
#
# COMPACT_ATOMS: atom_id res chain seq x y z
N MET A 1 -17.63 20.71 14.95
CA MET A 1 -16.53 20.63 13.97
C MET A 1 -16.96 19.64 12.89
N ILE A 2 -17.14 20.09 11.64
CA ILE A 2 -17.58 19.17 10.56
C ILE A 2 -16.36 18.37 10.11
N MET A 3 -16.43 17.04 10.24
CA MET A 3 -15.40 16.15 9.73
C MET A 3 -15.50 16.12 8.20
N LYS A 4 -14.46 16.59 7.51
CA LYS A 4 -14.40 16.50 6.04
C LYS A 4 -14.19 15.03 5.65
N VAL A 5 -14.99 14.54 4.71
CA VAL A 5 -14.78 13.24 4.08
C VAL A 5 -13.46 13.30 3.30
N LYS A 6 -12.65 12.26 3.43
CA LYS A 6 -11.39 12.09 2.70
C LYS A 6 -11.44 10.77 1.94
N PHE A 7 -10.88 10.78 0.73
CA PHE A 7 -10.82 9.59 -0.13
C PHE A 7 -9.39 9.08 -0.20
N GLY A 8 -9.23 7.76 -0.29
CA GLY A 8 -7.95 7.10 -0.45
C GLY A 8 -8.03 5.92 -1.42
N VAL A 9 -6.88 5.50 -1.91
CA VAL A 9 -6.70 4.34 -2.79
C VAL A 9 -6.11 3.19 -1.98
N HIS A 10 -6.56 1.97 -2.25
CA HIS A 10 -6.08 0.76 -1.59
C HIS A 10 -5.69 -0.28 -2.64
N ILE A 11 -4.55 -0.94 -2.43
CA ILE A 11 -4.11 -2.08 -3.23
C ILE A 11 -3.85 -3.29 -2.33
N GLU A 12 -3.85 -4.46 -2.96
CA GLU A 12 -3.60 -5.75 -2.32
C GLU A 12 -2.31 -6.34 -2.93
N PRO A 13 -1.11 -6.09 -2.37
CA PRO A 13 0.16 -6.52 -2.96
C PRO A 13 0.20 -8.02 -3.30
N GLN A 14 -0.47 -8.85 -2.50
CA GLN A 14 -0.56 -10.30 -2.70
C GLN A 14 -1.33 -10.73 -3.97
N LEU A 15 -1.93 -9.78 -4.70
CA LEU A 15 -2.55 -10.00 -6.01
C LEU A 15 -1.58 -9.78 -7.18
N GLY A 16 -0.29 -9.54 -6.93
CA GLY A 16 0.71 -9.41 -8.01
C GLY A 16 1.18 -8.01 -8.32
N TYR A 17 0.90 -7.02 -7.48
CA TYR A 17 1.36 -5.66 -7.73
C TYR A 17 2.87 -5.59 -7.53
N ASP A 18 3.58 -5.20 -8.59
CA ASP A 18 5.00 -4.87 -8.48
C ASP A 18 5.21 -3.41 -8.02
N TYR A 19 6.48 -3.03 -7.88
CA TYR A 19 6.83 -1.67 -7.47
C TYR A 19 6.35 -0.61 -8.47
N GLU A 20 6.53 -0.84 -9.77
CA GLU A 20 6.18 0.14 -10.80
C GLU A 20 4.66 0.36 -10.85
N ASN A 21 3.87 -0.70 -10.73
CA ASN A 21 2.41 -0.58 -10.62
C ASN A 21 2.03 0.24 -9.38
N SER A 22 2.63 -0.08 -8.24
CA SER A 22 2.34 0.58 -6.96
C SER A 22 2.73 2.07 -6.97
N LEU A 23 3.90 2.40 -7.52
CA LEU A 23 4.39 3.78 -7.63
C LEU A 23 3.50 4.60 -8.55
N ASN A 24 3.16 4.07 -9.73
CA ASN A 24 2.29 4.76 -10.68
C ASN A 24 0.90 5.03 -10.08
N ILE A 25 0.33 4.07 -9.33
CA ILE A 25 -0.95 4.27 -8.64
C ILE A 25 -0.82 5.37 -7.56
N ALA A 26 0.24 5.34 -6.74
CA ALA A 26 0.45 6.33 -5.69
C ALA A 26 0.65 7.74 -6.25
N LEU A 27 1.43 7.88 -7.33
CA LEU A 27 1.65 9.15 -8.02
C LEU A 27 0.37 9.71 -8.66
N GLU A 28 -0.41 8.87 -9.33
CA GLU A 28 -1.66 9.32 -9.94
C GLU A 28 -2.70 9.66 -8.87
N ALA A 29 -2.76 8.89 -7.77
CA ALA A 29 -3.61 9.23 -6.62
C ALA A 29 -3.23 10.58 -6.01
N GLU A 30 -1.94 10.86 -5.82
CA GLU A 30 -1.44 12.14 -5.32
C GLU A 30 -1.82 13.29 -6.27
N LYS A 31 -1.60 13.11 -7.57
CA LYS A 31 -1.93 14.09 -8.61
C LYS A 31 -3.43 14.39 -8.70
N LEU A 32 -4.28 13.38 -8.50
CA LEU A 32 -5.75 13.53 -8.49
C LEU A 32 -6.29 14.08 -7.17
N GLY A 33 -5.44 14.29 -6.16
CA GLY A 33 -5.83 14.89 -4.88
C GLY A 33 -6.45 13.92 -3.89
N TYR A 34 -6.20 12.61 -4.03
CA TYR A 34 -6.50 11.66 -2.96
C TYR A 34 -5.62 11.93 -1.74
N GLU A 35 -6.17 11.76 -0.55
CA GLU A 35 -5.43 12.04 0.68
C GLU A 35 -4.43 10.93 1.01
N SER A 36 -4.74 9.68 0.64
CA SER A 36 -3.97 8.54 1.11
C SER A 36 -3.93 7.37 0.17
N PHE A 37 -2.81 6.66 0.22
CA PHE A 37 -2.60 5.35 -0.38
C PHE A 37 -2.40 4.32 0.73
N TRP A 38 -2.99 3.14 0.55
CA TRP A 38 -2.94 2.04 1.50
C TRP A 38 -2.56 0.74 0.80
N CYS A 39 -1.81 -0.11 1.49
CA CYS A 39 -1.62 -1.51 1.10
C CYS A 39 -1.92 -2.44 2.27
N SER A 40 -2.36 -3.66 1.96
CA SER A 40 -2.48 -4.72 2.94
C SER A 40 -1.12 -5.32 3.29
N ASP A 41 -1.02 -5.85 4.51
CA ASP A 41 0.22 -6.40 5.06
C ASP A 41 0.24 -7.92 5.02
N HIS A 42 0.10 -8.47 3.82
CA HIS A 42 0.09 -9.92 3.59
C HIS A 42 1.45 -10.41 3.11
N LEU A 43 1.83 -11.61 3.56
CA LEU A 43 2.99 -12.33 3.04
C LEU A 43 2.60 -13.24 1.87
N PHE A 44 1.41 -13.85 1.96
CA PHE A 44 0.85 -14.78 0.97
C PHE A 44 -0.69 -14.69 0.99
N LEU A 45 -1.35 -15.03 -0.12
CA LEU A 45 -2.83 -15.05 -0.19
C LEU A 45 -3.40 -16.44 0.12
N ASN A 46 -2.87 -17.49 -0.50
CA ASN A 46 -3.28 -18.88 -0.31
C ASN A 46 -2.13 -19.85 -0.64
N GLU A 47 -2.37 -21.16 -0.50
CA GLU A 47 -1.38 -22.21 -0.74
C GLU A 47 -0.78 -22.20 -2.17
N LYS A 48 -1.48 -21.63 -3.15
CA LYS A 48 -1.04 -21.57 -4.55
C LYS A 48 -0.35 -20.25 -4.91
N SER A 49 -0.14 -19.34 -3.96
CA SER A 49 0.43 -18.02 -4.19
C SER A 49 1.95 -17.99 -4.27
N GLU A 50 2.60 -19.15 -4.23
CA GLU A 50 4.06 -19.31 -4.28
C GLU A 50 4.75 -18.64 -5.49
N ASN A 51 4.05 -18.50 -6.61
CA ASN A 51 4.57 -17.86 -7.83
C ASN A 51 4.04 -16.44 -8.06
N GLN A 52 3.22 -15.91 -7.14
CA GLN A 52 2.65 -14.56 -7.26
C GLN A 52 3.58 -13.58 -6.55
N ASN A 53 4.00 -12.51 -7.25
CA ASN A 53 4.77 -11.45 -6.61
C ASN A 53 3.92 -10.80 -5.50
N CYS A 54 4.47 -10.71 -4.29
CA CYS A 54 3.85 -10.07 -3.15
C CYS A 54 4.88 -9.18 -2.48
N MET A 55 4.79 -7.87 -2.72
CA MET A 55 5.72 -6.91 -2.13
C MET A 55 5.50 -6.82 -0.62
N ASP A 56 6.57 -6.87 0.17
CA ASP A 56 6.50 -6.59 1.62
C ASP A 56 5.97 -5.18 1.84
N ALA A 57 4.90 -5.04 2.63
CA ALA A 57 4.16 -3.79 2.76
C ALA A 57 5.02 -2.64 3.29
N TRP A 58 5.85 -2.87 4.32
CA TRP A 58 6.66 -1.81 4.91
C TRP A 58 7.82 -1.39 4.00
N THR A 59 8.44 -2.35 3.31
CA THR A 59 9.46 -2.07 2.30
C THR A 59 8.87 -1.28 1.13
N LEU A 60 7.67 -1.67 0.67
CA LEU A 60 6.94 -0.96 -0.38
C LEU A 60 6.63 0.49 0.05
N LEU A 61 6.06 0.69 1.24
CA LEU A 61 5.72 2.03 1.74
C LEU A 61 6.95 2.93 1.88
N ALA A 62 8.10 2.38 2.32
CA ALA A 62 9.36 3.13 2.37
C ALA A 62 9.84 3.55 0.97
N ALA A 63 9.72 2.67 -0.03
CA ALA A 63 10.07 2.99 -1.41
C ALA A 63 9.12 4.04 -2.01
N LEU A 64 7.80 3.91 -1.78
CA LEU A 64 6.81 4.89 -2.22
C LEU A 64 7.00 6.26 -1.57
N ALA A 65 7.46 6.31 -0.31
CA ALA A 65 7.76 7.56 0.38
C ALA A 65 8.92 8.33 -0.27
N ALA A 66 9.84 7.64 -0.95
CA ALA A 66 10.91 8.28 -1.72
C ALA A 66 10.40 8.85 -3.06
N GLY A 67 9.33 8.28 -3.63
CA GLY A 67 8.77 8.69 -4.92
C GLY A 67 7.61 9.69 -4.84
N THR A 68 6.96 9.83 -3.68
CA THR A 68 5.79 10.70 -3.47
C THR A 68 6.13 11.88 -2.57
N THR A 69 5.30 12.94 -2.58
CA THR A 69 5.64 14.20 -1.90
C THR A 69 4.63 14.68 -0.87
N LYS A 70 3.38 14.22 -0.93
CA LYS A 70 2.25 14.76 -0.15
C LYS A 70 1.27 13.69 0.33
N ILE A 71 1.02 12.66 -0.46
CA ILE A 71 0.02 11.62 -0.17
C ILE A 71 0.42 10.85 1.09
N ARG A 72 -0.54 10.61 1.97
CA ARG A 72 -0.29 9.83 3.18
C ARG A 72 -0.22 8.35 2.82
N LEU A 73 0.85 7.69 3.22
CA LEU A 73 1.08 6.27 3.02
C LEU A 73 0.76 5.49 4.32
N GLY A 74 0.25 4.27 4.21
CA GLY A 74 0.06 3.42 5.38
C GLY A 74 -0.39 2.00 5.05
N THR A 75 -0.44 1.14 6.07
CA THR A 75 -1.02 -0.20 5.95
C THR A 75 -2.49 -0.22 6.37
N LEU A 76 -3.29 -1.03 5.66
CA LEU A 76 -4.68 -1.31 6.02
C LEU A 76 -4.93 -2.83 5.88
N VAL A 77 -4.46 -3.65 6.81
CA VAL A 77 -3.84 -3.35 8.11
C VAL A 77 -2.56 -4.15 8.33
N THR A 78 -1.66 -3.69 9.18
CA THR A 78 -0.54 -4.50 9.68
C THR A 78 -0.98 -5.50 10.73
N CYS A 79 -0.71 -6.79 10.47
CA CYS A 79 -0.85 -7.83 11.48
C CYS A 79 0.35 -7.77 12.45
N ASN A 80 0.20 -7.03 13.54
CA ASN A 80 1.27 -6.85 14.53
C ASN A 80 1.82 -8.19 15.07
N SER A 81 0.97 -9.22 15.19
CA SER A 81 1.40 -10.55 15.64
C SER A 81 2.42 -11.24 14.73
N TYR A 82 2.56 -10.80 13.47
CA TYR A 82 3.56 -11.32 12.53
C TYR A 82 4.83 -10.46 12.42
N ARG A 83 4.88 -9.29 13.08
CA ARG A 83 5.99 -8.33 12.95
C ARG A 83 6.69 -8.05 14.29
N HIS A 84 7.20 -9.13 14.91
CA HIS A 84 7.87 -9.18 16.20
C HIS A 84 7.04 -8.65 17.40
N ARG A 85 7.28 -9.24 18.57
CA ARG A 85 6.86 -8.72 19.87
C ARG A 85 8.09 -8.38 20.68
#